data_AF-A0A7Y5IQR7-F1
#
_entry.id   AF-A0A7Y5IQR7-F1
#
_cell.length_a   1.000
_cell.length_b   1.000
_cell.length_c   1.000
_cell.angle_alpha   90.00
_cell.angle_beta   90.00
_cell.angle_gamma   90.00
#
_symmetry.space_group_name_H-M   'P 1'
#
loop_
_entity.id
_entity.type
_entity.pdbx_description
1 polymer ?
#
loop_
_entity_poly.entity_id
_entity_poly.type
_entity_poly.pdbx_seq_one_letter_code
_entity_poly.pdbx_strand_id
1 'polypeptide(L)'
;MKTETTKGLILLIVLWVMVVLTILGTSYFHLASLNYQTSRNILDKYQAHLLAEGVLELALSELSQTGSVGYHDLSGDWSGAGKLFEAASLGDGLMQIYTPDLDSEQGGTRFGLRDESSKLNINMATKEM
;
A
#
# COMPACT_ATOMS: atom_id res chain seq x y z
N MET A 1 -25.18 52.70 39.42
CA MET A 1 -25.97 51.94 38.43
C MET A 1 -25.34 51.83 37.03
N LYS A 2 -24.49 52.78 36.58
CA LYS A 2 -23.84 52.72 35.24
C LYS A 2 -22.72 51.69 35.08
N THR A 3 -22.12 51.22 36.17
CA THR A 3 -20.94 50.33 36.18
C THR A 3 -21.27 48.85 35.97
N GLU A 4 -22.47 48.43 36.37
CA GLU A 4 -22.96 47.04 36.25
C GLU A 4 -23.17 46.65 34.77
N THR A 5 -23.76 47.56 33.99
CA THR A 5 -23.99 47.37 32.55
C THR A 5 -22.69 47.33 31.75
N THR A 6 -21.67 48.11 32.12
CA THR A 6 -20.35 48.06 31.47
C THR A 6 -19.65 46.72 31.69
N LYS A 7 -19.74 46.15 32.90
CA LYS A 7 -19.17 44.82 33.21
C LYS A 7 -19.86 43.71 32.40
N GLY A 8 -21.20 43.76 32.28
CA GLY A 8 -21.95 42.82 31.45
C GLY A 8 -21.59 42.92 29.96
N LEU A 9 -21.41 44.13 29.44
CA LEU A 9 -21.00 44.36 28.06
C LEU A 9 -19.59 43.81 27.78
N ILE A 10 -18.65 44.05 28.70
CA ILE A 10 -17.28 43.51 28.60
C ILE A 10 -17.31 41.98 28.57
N LEU A 11 -18.12 41.35 29.42
CA LEU A 11 -18.24 39.89 29.44
C LEU A 11 -18.82 39.34 28.14
N LEU A 12 -19.82 40.01 27.56
CA LEU A 12 -20.36 39.64 26.25
C LEU A 12 -19.32 39.71 25.13
N ILE A 13 -18.49 40.76 25.12
CA ILE A 13 -17.41 40.92 24.15
C ILE A 13 -16.39 39.81 24.31
N VAL A 14 -15.96 39.52 25.54
CA VAL A 14 -15.00 38.44 25.82
C VAL A 14 -15.56 37.09 25.41
N LEU A 15 -16.84 36.81 25.71
CA LEU A 15 -17.50 35.56 25.31
C LEU A 15 -17.50 35.41 23.79
N TRP A 16 -17.85 36.48 23.06
CA TRP A 16 -17.84 36.47 21.60
C TRP A 16 -16.45 36.23 21.02
N VAL A 17 -15.43 36.88 21.59
CA VAL A 17 -14.03 36.66 21.19
C VAL A 17 -13.62 35.21 21.44
N MET A 18 -14.00 34.63 22.57
CA MET A 18 -13.78 33.20 22.88
C MET A 18 -14.46 32.27 21.88
N VAL A 19 -15.71 32.55 21.50
CA VAL A 19 -16.44 31.76 20.50
C VAL A 19 -15.71 31.79 19.16
N VAL A 20 -15.30 32.98 18.70
CA VAL A 20 -14.57 33.14 17.43
C VAL A 20 -13.22 32.40 17.48
N LEU A 21 -12.46 32.55 18.56
CA LEU A 21 -11.21 31.83 18.77
C LEU A 21 -11.39 30.32 18.77
N THR A 22 -12.46 29.83 19.39
CA THR A 22 -12.75 28.38 19.46
C THR A 22 -13.08 27.83 18.07
N ILE A 23 -13.87 28.55 17.28
CA ILE A 23 -14.20 28.14 15.90
C ILE A 23 -12.93 28.12 15.03
N LEU A 24 -12.09 29.15 15.13
CA LEU A 24 -10.83 29.21 14.37
C LEU A 24 -9.87 28.10 14.80
N GLY A 25 -9.70 27.88 16.10
CA GLY A 25 -8.82 26.86 16.64
C GLY A 25 -9.24 25.44 16.25
N THR A 26 -10.54 25.13 16.35
CA THR A 26 -11.08 23.81 15.96
C THR A 26 -10.98 23.57 14.46
N SER A 27 -11.27 24.58 13.63
CA SER A 27 -11.12 24.48 12.18
C SER A 27 -9.66 24.22 11.78
N TYR A 28 -8.72 24.97 12.35
CA TYR A 28 -7.29 24.77 12.08
C TYR A 28 -6.81 23.40 12.55
N PHE A 29 -7.22 22.96 13.74
CA PHE A 29 -6.89 21.65 14.26
C PHE A 29 -7.39 20.53 13.34
N HIS A 30 -8.62 20.66 12.84
CA HIS A 30 -9.19 19.68 11.92
C HIS A 30 -8.42 19.63 10.59
N LEU A 31 -8.12 20.79 9.99
CA LEU A 31 -7.34 20.88 8.76
C LEU A 31 -5.93 20.30 8.93
N ALA A 32 -5.24 20.63 10.03
CA ALA A 32 -3.91 20.10 10.32
C ALA A 32 -3.92 18.58 10.50
N SER A 33 -4.92 18.04 11.20
CA SER A 33 -5.10 16.60 11.38
C SER A 33 -5.35 15.88 10.04
N LEU A 34 -6.19 16.44 9.17
CA LEU A 34 -6.43 15.90 7.83
C LEU A 34 -5.19 15.91 6.95
N ASN A 35 -4.45 17.03 6.94
CA ASN A 35 -3.21 17.16 6.17
C ASN A 35 -2.15 16.18 6.66
N TYR A 36 -2.03 16.00 7.97
CA TYR A 36 -1.10 15.03 8.55
C TYR A 36 -1.42 13.60 8.12
N GLN A 37 -2.68 13.17 8.23
CA GLN A 37 -3.10 11.84 7.79
C GLN A 37 -2.90 11.64 6.29
N THR A 38 -3.26 12.64 5.47
CA THR A 38 -3.09 12.58 4.01
C THR A 38 -1.62 12.49 3.62
N SER A 39 -0.76 13.30 4.24
CA SER A 39 0.68 13.29 3.96
C SER A 39 1.32 11.95 4.33
N ARG A 40 0.90 11.33 5.44
CA ARG A 40 1.36 9.99 5.82
C ARG A 40 0.94 8.94 4.81
N ASN A 41 -0.33 8.92 4.42
CA ASN A 41 -0.84 7.97 3.43
C ASN A 41 -0.14 8.10 2.07
N ILE A 42 0.20 9.33 1.67
CA ILE A 42 0.97 9.58 0.45
C ILE A 42 2.36 8.97 0.56
N LEU A 43 3.06 9.20 1.67
CA LEU A 43 4.39 8.65 1.91
C LEU A 43 4.38 7.11 1.95
N ASP A 44 3.43 6.53 2.68
CA ASP A 44 3.26 5.08 2.78
C ASP A 44 2.97 4.47 1.40
N LYS A 45 2.17 5.15 0.56
CA LYS A 45 1.90 4.73 -0.82
C LYS A 45 3.16 4.75 -1.69
N TYR A 46 3.97 5.80 -1.60
CA TYR A 46 5.23 5.87 -2.34
C TYR A 46 6.22 4.80 -1.88
N GLN A 47 6.32 4.57 -0.57
CA GLN A 47 7.16 3.52 -0.02
C GLN A 47 6.70 2.13 -0.49
N ALA A 48 5.40 1.84 -0.43
CA ALA A 48 4.83 0.59 -0.93
C ALA A 48 5.08 0.40 -2.44
N HIS A 49 5.00 1.47 -3.23
CA HIS A 49 5.26 1.41 -4.66
C HIS A 49 6.73 1.10 -4.97
N LEU A 50 7.66 1.79 -4.29
CA LEU A 50 9.10 1.55 -4.45
C LEU A 50 9.51 0.15 -3.96
N LEU A 51 8.90 -0.33 -2.87
CA LEU A 51 9.09 -1.70 -2.41
C LEU A 51 8.60 -2.70 -3.46
N ALA A 52 7.41 -2.48 -4.05
CA ALA A 52 6.89 -3.33 -5.11
C ALA A 52 7.78 -3.34 -6.36
N GLU A 53 8.37 -2.21 -6.73
CA GLU A 53 9.35 -2.12 -7.83
C GLU A 53 10.64 -2.90 -7.49
N GLY A 54 11.13 -2.81 -6.25
CA GLY A 54 12.26 -3.61 -5.78
C GLY A 54 11.99 -5.11 -5.81
N VAL A 55 10.77 -5.54 -5.50
CA VAL A 55 10.33 -6.94 -5.65
C VAL A 55 10.38 -7.38 -7.11
N LEU A 56 9.91 -6.53 -8.02
CA LEU A 56 9.90 -6.82 -9.45
C LEU A 56 11.32 -7.03 -9.98
N GLU A 57 12.25 -6.15 -9.63
CA GLU A 57 13.66 -6.25 -10.03
C GLU A 57 14.33 -7.52 -9.46
N LEU A 58 14.02 -7.85 -8.20
CA LEU A 58 14.50 -9.09 -7.58
C LEU A 58 13.94 -10.33 -8.28
N ALA A 59 12.65 -10.33 -8.63
CA ALA A 59 12.02 -11.39 -9.42
C ALA A 59 12.67 -11.53 -10.81
N LEU A 60 12.95 -10.42 -11.49
CA LEU A 60 13.62 -10.41 -12.80
C LEU A 60 15.05 -10.93 -12.70
N SER A 61 15.79 -10.54 -11.65
CA SER A 61 17.13 -11.06 -11.40
C SER A 61 17.11 -12.58 -11.26
N GLU A 62 16.18 -13.11 -10.47
CA GLU A 62 16.04 -14.55 -10.25
C GLU A 62 15.68 -15.30 -11.56
N LEU A 63 14.73 -14.76 -12.33
CA LEU A 63 14.38 -15.30 -13.65
C LEU A 63 15.57 -15.28 -14.61
N SER A 64 16.35 -14.19 -14.63
CA SER A 64 17.50 -14.05 -15.53
C SER A 64 18.63 -15.03 -15.20
N GLN A 65 18.84 -15.31 -13.91
CA GLN A 65 19.82 -16.29 -13.45
C GLN A 65 19.42 -17.70 -13.89
N THR A 66 18.14 -18.06 -13.74
CA THR A 66 17.59 -19.37 -14.14
C THR A 66 17.53 -19.52 -15.66
N GLY A 67 17.17 -18.45 -16.38
CA GLY A 67 16.97 -18.46 -17.84
C GLY A 67 18.24 -18.67 -18.67
N SER A 68 19.42 -18.54 -18.06
CA SER A 68 20.71 -18.85 -18.69
C SER A 68 20.83 -20.30 -19.19
N VAL A 69 19.97 -21.21 -18.69
CA VAL A 69 19.95 -22.64 -19.04
C VAL A 69 18.93 -22.97 -20.15
N GLY A 70 18.12 -21.99 -20.60
CA GLY A 70 17.18 -22.16 -21.73
C GLY A 70 15.90 -22.95 -21.44
N TYR A 71 15.68 -23.34 -20.18
CA TYR A 71 14.46 -24.01 -19.73
C TYR A 71 14.10 -23.52 -18.33
N HIS A 72 12.81 -23.20 -18.11
CA HIS A 72 12.28 -22.83 -16.81
C HIS A 72 11.38 -23.96 -16.30
N ASP A 73 11.85 -24.70 -15.30
CA ASP A 73 11.03 -25.71 -14.60
C ASP A 73 10.39 -25.12 -13.33
N LEU A 74 9.22 -25.65 -12.96
CA LEU A 74 8.48 -25.34 -11.74
C LEU A 74 9.15 -25.87 -10.46
N SER A 75 10.38 -26.40 -10.56
CA SER A 75 11.20 -26.82 -9.43
C SER A 75 12.11 -25.72 -8.89
N GLY A 76 12.22 -24.58 -9.59
CA GLY A 76 13.12 -23.49 -9.20
C GLY A 76 12.59 -22.65 -8.03
N ASP A 77 13.50 -21.99 -7.32
CA ASP A 77 13.19 -21.10 -6.18
C ASP A 77 12.21 -19.98 -6.56
N TRP A 78 12.27 -19.52 -7.82
CA TRP A 78 11.34 -18.55 -8.42
C TRP A 78 9.87 -18.98 -8.36
N SER A 79 9.59 -20.28 -8.45
CA SER A 79 8.23 -20.81 -8.56
C SER A 79 7.55 -21.01 -7.20
N GLY A 80 8.27 -20.87 -6.09
CA GLY A 80 7.71 -21.07 -4.74
C GLY A 80 8.23 -22.29 -3.97
N ALA A 81 9.22 -23.01 -4.52
CA ALA A 81 9.98 -23.99 -3.75
C ALA A 81 10.92 -23.30 -2.71
N GLY A 82 11.32 -22.06 -2.98
CA GLY A 82 12.19 -21.26 -2.14
C GLY A 82 11.42 -20.29 -1.22
N LYS A 83 11.98 -20.01 -0.04
CA LYS A 83 11.45 -19.01 0.92
C LYS A 83 11.72 -17.55 0.50
N LEU A 84 12.28 -17.35 -0.68
CA LEU A 84 12.79 -16.07 -1.15
C LEU A 84 11.69 -15.00 -1.26
N PHE A 85 10.45 -15.42 -1.58
CA PHE A 85 9.30 -14.52 -1.74
C PHE A 85 8.30 -14.58 -0.57
N GLU A 86 8.59 -15.32 0.49
CA GLU A 86 7.68 -15.47 1.64
C GLU A 86 7.83 -14.32 2.65
N ALA A 87 9.07 -13.86 2.89
CA ALA A 87 9.36 -12.78 3.85
C ALA A 87 10.72 -12.11 3.56
N ALA A 88 10.93 -11.61 2.33
CA ALA A 88 12.15 -10.87 2.02
C ALA A 88 12.10 -9.49 2.67
N SER A 89 13.09 -9.16 3.50
CA SER A 89 13.26 -7.81 4.04
C SER A 89 14.01 -6.94 3.02
N LEU A 90 13.45 -5.80 2.63
CA LEU A 90 14.13 -4.79 1.83
C LEU A 90 13.98 -3.42 2.50
N GLY A 91 15.09 -2.90 3.02
CA GLY A 91 15.08 -1.71 3.87
C GLY A 91 14.21 -1.91 5.11
N ASP A 92 13.28 -0.98 5.34
CA ASP A 92 12.31 -1.02 6.45
C ASP A 92 11.00 -1.76 6.12
N GLY A 93 10.91 -2.39 4.93
CA GLY A 93 9.72 -3.08 4.44
C GLY A 93 9.86 -4.59 4.37
N LEU A 94 8.74 -5.28 4.54
CA LEU A 94 8.61 -6.70 4.20
C LEU A 94 8.02 -6.83 2.81
N MET A 95 8.62 -7.71 2.02
CA MET A 95 8.21 -8.01 0.65
C MET A 95 7.76 -9.45 0.57
N GLN A 96 6.59 -9.64 -0.03
CA GLN A 96 5.99 -10.95 -0.23
C GLN A 96 5.29 -10.99 -1.58
N ILE A 97 5.55 -12.05 -2.36
CA ILE A 97 4.77 -12.35 -3.57
C ILE A 97 3.96 -13.60 -3.26
N TYR A 98 2.64 -13.49 -3.36
CA TYR A 98 1.73 -14.61 -3.26
C TYR A 98 0.86 -14.69 -4.50
N THR A 99 0.55 -15.92 -4.89
CA THR A 99 -0.37 -16.26 -5.97
C THR A 99 -1.46 -17.18 -5.42
N PRO A 100 -2.67 -17.15 -5.99
CA PRO A 100 -3.69 -18.13 -5.62
C PRO A 100 -3.23 -19.53 -6.03
N ASP A 101 -3.24 -20.44 -5.06
CA ASP A 101 -3.02 -21.86 -5.28
C ASP A 101 -4.31 -22.46 -5.84
N LEU A 102 -4.31 -22.70 -7.15
CA LEU A 102 -5.44 -23.29 -7.87
C LEU A 102 -5.37 -24.82 -7.91
N ASP A 103 -4.25 -25.40 -7.48
CA ASP A 103 -4.02 -26.85 -7.52
C ASP A 103 -4.41 -27.50 -6.18
N SER A 104 -4.50 -26.71 -5.10
CA SER A 104 -5.03 -27.14 -3.82
C SER A 104 -6.56 -27.18 -3.80
N GLU A 105 -7.14 -28.35 -3.52
CA GLU A 105 -8.59 -28.55 -3.37
C GLU A 105 -9.22 -27.70 -2.25
N GLN A 106 -8.41 -27.20 -1.30
CA GLN A 106 -8.87 -26.36 -0.19
C GLN A 106 -8.78 -24.86 -0.47
N GLY A 107 -8.18 -24.45 -1.60
CA GLY A 107 -7.86 -23.05 -1.87
C GLY A 107 -6.76 -22.56 -0.93
N GLY A 108 -5.57 -22.30 -1.48
CA GLY A 108 -4.41 -21.84 -0.72
C GLY A 108 -3.78 -20.59 -1.31
N THR A 109 -2.81 -20.02 -0.60
CA THR A 109 -1.89 -19.02 -1.14
C THR A 109 -0.52 -19.67 -1.30
N ARG A 110 0.00 -19.66 -2.52
CA ARG A 110 1.37 -20.10 -2.84
C ARG A 110 2.27 -18.88 -2.92
N PHE A 111 3.41 -18.91 -2.25
CA PHE A 111 4.42 -17.85 -2.37
C PHE A 111 5.28 -18.08 -3.61
N GLY A 112 5.66 -17.00 -4.30
CA GLY A 112 6.49 -17.06 -5.51
C GLY A 112 5.76 -16.64 -6.78
N LEU A 113 6.43 -16.82 -7.92
CA LEU A 113 5.97 -16.40 -9.23
C LEU A 113 5.21 -17.54 -9.92
N ARG A 114 4.30 -17.17 -10.82
CA ARG A 114 3.50 -18.11 -11.60
C ARG A 114 3.78 -17.90 -13.09
N ASP A 115 3.99 -19.00 -13.80
CA ASP A 115 4.08 -18.98 -15.26
C ASP A 115 2.68 -18.92 -15.87
N GLU A 116 2.33 -17.78 -16.47
CA GLU A 116 1.07 -17.60 -17.20
C GLU A 116 1.08 -18.34 -18.55
N SER A 117 2.25 -18.70 -19.09
CA SER A 117 2.39 -19.44 -20.35
C SER A 117 1.98 -20.90 -20.22
N SER A 118 1.94 -21.42 -18.99
CA SER A 118 1.37 -22.74 -18.66
C SER A 118 -0.15 -22.82 -18.87
N LYS A 119 -0.83 -21.66 -18.95
CA LYS A 119 -2.28 -21.59 -19.20
C LYS A 119 -2.56 -21.49 -20.70
N LEU A 120 -3.78 -21.88 -21.06
CA LEU A 120 -4.26 -21.73 -22.44
C LEU A 120 -4.40 -20.24 -22.79
N ASN A 121 -3.69 -19.80 -23.82
CA ASN A 121 -3.70 -18.42 -24.27
C ASN A 121 -4.98 -18.12 -25.08
N ILE A 122 -5.96 -17.48 -24.43
CA ILE A 122 -7.21 -17.07 -25.06
C ILE A 122 -7.02 -16.05 -26.20
N ASN A 123 -5.90 -15.32 -26.22
CA ASN A 123 -5.61 -14.36 -27.28
C ASN A 123 -5.19 -15.03 -28.60
N MET A 124 -4.88 -16.34 -28.58
CA MET A 124 -4.64 -17.12 -29.80
C MET A 124 -5.88 -17.85 -30.32
N ALA A 125 -6.99 -17.84 -29.57
CA ALA A 125 -8.22 -18.50 -29.99
C ALA A 125 -8.86 -17.73 -31.17
N THR A 126 -8.70 -18.25 -32.38
CA THR A 126 -9.35 -17.75 -33.59
C THR A 126 -10.57 -18.62 -33.90
N LYS A 127 -11.65 -18.03 -34.39
CA LYS A 127 -12.96 -18.69 -34.65
C LYS A 127 -12.91 -19.90 -35.62
N GLU A 128 -11.80 -20.10 -36.32
CA GLU A 128 -11.60 -21.22 -37.26
C GLU A 128 -10.93 -22.46 -36.63
N MET A 129 -10.59 -22.39 -35.34
CA MET A 129 -10.32 -23.56 -34.48
C MET A 129 -11.51 -23.80 -33.55
#